data_AF-A0A0P0FL53-F1
#
_entry.id   AF-A0A0P0FL53-F1
#
_cell.length_a   1.000
_cell.length_b   1.000
_cell.length_c   1.000
_cell.angle_alpha   90.00
_cell.angle_beta   90.00
_cell.angle_gamma   90.00
#
_symmetry.space_group_name_H-M   'P 1'
#
loop_
_entity.id
_entity.type
_entity.pdbx_description
1 polymer ?
#
loop_
_entity_poly.entity_id
_entity_poly.type
_entity_poly.pdbx_seq_one_letter_code
_entity_poly.pdbx_strand_id
1 'polypeptide(L)'
;MGVAGYSEMAHMLGLYDVAEKYAGIAKKMAVKWEEMANEGDHYRLAFDRENTWSQKYNMIWDKMWNLNLFPNNVIDKEINYYLTKQNPYGLPLDSRKEYTKSDWIMWTAAMSSDLETFKKFIDPLYKYINETTSRVPISDWHHTDSGEWVGFKARSVIGGYWMQVLMDKTR
;
A
#
# COMPACT_ATOMS: atom_id res chain seq x y z
N MET A 1 -6.03 5.41 -8.36
CA MET A 1 -7.22 4.57 -8.06
C MET A 1 -8.55 5.29 -8.22
N GLY A 2 -8.79 6.47 -7.63
CA GLY A 2 -10.12 7.12 -7.67
C GLY A 2 -10.74 7.30 -9.06
N VAL A 3 -9.95 7.69 -10.07
CA VAL A 3 -10.42 7.85 -11.45
C VAL A 3 -10.89 6.53 -12.07
N ALA A 4 -10.17 5.44 -11.82
CA ALA A 4 -10.57 4.11 -12.29
C ALA A 4 -11.79 3.59 -11.52
N GLY A 5 -11.87 3.81 -10.22
CA GLY A 5 -13.07 3.48 -9.43
C GLY A 5 -14.32 4.20 -9.94
N TYR A 6 -14.20 5.47 -10.38
CA TYR A 6 -15.30 6.18 -11.02
C TYR A 6 -15.70 5.56 -12.37
N SER A 7 -14.73 5.11 -13.16
CA SER A 7 -14.99 4.37 -14.41
C SER A 7 -15.79 3.09 -14.15
N GLU A 8 -15.40 2.29 -13.16
CA GLU A 8 -16.12 1.07 -12.78
C GLU A 8 -17.55 1.34 -12.32
N MET A 9 -17.77 2.37 -11.50
CA MET A 9 -19.11 2.77 -11.09
C MET A 9 -19.97 3.23 -12.28
N ALA A 10 -19.41 4.02 -13.20
CA ALA A 10 -20.11 4.44 -14.40
C ALA A 10 -20.49 3.23 -15.27
N HIS A 11 -19.59 2.25 -15.41
CA HIS A 11 -19.86 1.00 -16.12
C HIS A 11 -21.01 0.22 -15.49
N MET A 12 -21.03 0.08 -14.16
CA MET A 12 -22.11 -0.59 -13.42
C MET A 12 -23.48 0.09 -13.59
N LEU A 13 -23.49 1.40 -13.85
CA LEU A 13 -24.71 2.18 -14.09
C LEU A 13 -25.13 2.21 -15.57
N GLY A 14 -24.43 1.50 -16.46
CA GLY A 14 -24.70 1.50 -17.90
C GLY A 14 -24.25 2.77 -18.63
N LEU A 15 -23.44 3.62 -17.99
CA LEU A 15 -22.89 4.85 -18.57
C LEU A 15 -21.56 4.56 -19.30
N TYR A 16 -21.62 3.72 -20.34
CA TYR A 16 -20.42 3.16 -20.98
C TYR A 16 -19.46 4.20 -21.56
N ASP A 17 -19.96 5.25 -22.22
CA ASP A 17 -19.11 6.33 -22.76
C ASP A 17 -18.31 7.04 -21.65
N VAL A 18 -18.94 7.22 -20.48
CA VAL A 18 -18.30 7.82 -19.30
C VAL A 18 -17.25 6.86 -18.75
N ALA A 19 -17.60 5.58 -18.63
CA ALA A 19 -16.68 4.55 -18.16
C ALA A 19 -15.42 4.49 -19.03
N GLU A 20 -15.56 4.38 -20.35
CA GLU A 20 -14.44 4.27 -21.29
C GLU A 20 -13.54 5.52 -21.22
N LYS A 21 -14.14 6.72 -21.19
CA LYS A 21 -13.40 7.98 -21.05
C LYS A 21 -12.52 7.98 -19.81
N TYR A 22 -13.06 7.63 -18.65
CA TYR A 22 -12.31 7.70 -17.39
C TYR A 22 -11.35 6.52 -17.21
N ALA A 23 -11.64 5.34 -17.77
CA ALA A 23 -10.67 4.24 -17.86
C ALA A 23 -9.45 4.68 -18.68
N GLY A 24 -9.66 5.31 -19.83
CA GLY A 24 -8.58 5.84 -20.67
C GLY A 24 -7.74 6.91 -19.96
N ILE A 25 -8.38 7.80 -19.20
CA ILE A 25 -7.68 8.80 -18.38
C ILE A 25 -6.85 8.12 -17.29
N ALA A 26 -7.43 7.16 -16.54
CA ALA A 26 -6.73 6.45 -15.48
C ALA A 26 -5.48 5.72 -15.99
N LYS A 27 -5.57 5.03 -17.14
CA LYS A 27 -4.43 4.36 -17.78
C LYS A 27 -3.34 5.35 -18.18
N LYS A 28 -3.69 6.48 -18.80
CA LYS A 28 -2.72 7.53 -19.16
C LYS A 28 -2.02 8.12 -17.94
N MET A 29 -2.76 8.33 -16.84
CA MET A 29 -2.17 8.83 -15.59
C MET A 29 -1.22 7.81 -14.96
N ALA A 30 -1.55 6.51 -15.01
CA ALA A 30 -0.69 5.45 -14.49
C ALA A 30 0.64 5.36 -15.25
N VAL A 31 0.61 5.35 -16.59
CA VAL A 31 1.81 5.36 -17.44
C VAL A 31 2.68 6.58 -17.13
N LYS A 32 2.08 7.78 -17.11
CA LYS A 32 2.81 9.01 -16.82
C LYS A 32 3.41 9.02 -15.41
N TRP A 33 2.68 8.51 -14.42
CA TRP A 33 3.18 8.39 -13.05
C TRP A 33 4.40 7.45 -13.00
N GLU A 34 4.34 6.32 -13.72
CA GLU A 34 5.45 5.36 -13.78
C GLU A 34 6.71 6.01 -14.37
N GLU A 35 6.58 6.70 -15.50
CA GLU A 35 7.68 7.42 -16.15
C GLU A 35 8.30 8.48 -15.23
N MET A 36 7.47 9.28 -14.55
CA MET A 36 7.93 10.40 -13.74
C MET A 36 8.50 10.00 -12.38
N ALA A 37 8.01 8.90 -11.80
CA ALA A 37 8.39 8.49 -10.45
C ALA A 37 9.50 7.44 -10.43
N ASN A 38 9.85 6.80 -11.55
CA ASN A 38 10.81 5.69 -11.58
C ASN A 38 12.21 6.12 -11.12
N GLU A 39 12.73 5.46 -10.08
CA GLU A 39 14.11 5.59 -9.57
C GLU A 39 14.96 4.34 -9.92
N GLY A 40 14.45 3.46 -10.78
CA GLY A 40 15.10 2.21 -11.17
C GLY A 40 14.59 1.02 -10.37
N ASP A 41 14.98 0.91 -9.10
CA ASP A 41 14.61 -0.18 -8.18
C ASP A 41 13.33 0.10 -7.37
N HIS A 42 12.82 1.33 -7.40
CA HIS A 42 11.57 1.76 -6.76
C HIS A 42 10.99 3.03 -7.40
N TYR A 43 9.88 3.54 -6.86
CA TYR A 43 9.24 4.79 -7.26
C TYR A 43 9.28 5.86 -6.15
N ARG A 44 9.64 7.08 -6.57
CA ARG A 44 9.82 8.27 -5.72
C ARG A 44 8.61 8.59 -4.86
N LEU A 45 8.84 9.23 -3.71
CA LEU A 45 7.77 9.81 -2.88
C LEU A 45 7.08 10.98 -3.60
N ALA A 46 7.87 11.83 -4.26
CA ALA A 46 7.41 12.95 -5.06
C ALA A 46 8.28 13.07 -6.32
N PHE A 47 7.69 13.51 -7.43
CA PHE A 47 8.35 13.48 -8.75
C PHE A 47 9.67 14.28 -8.80
N ASP A 48 9.74 15.37 -8.04
CA ASP A 48 10.87 16.29 -7.94
C ASP A 48 11.88 15.91 -6.84
N ARG A 49 11.71 14.75 -6.19
CA ARG A 49 12.54 14.33 -5.05
C ARG A 49 13.24 13.01 -5.31
N GLU A 50 14.47 13.11 -5.79
CA GLU A 50 15.34 11.96 -6.00
C GLU A 50 15.71 11.29 -4.67
N ASN A 51 16.02 9.99 -4.74
CA ASN A 51 16.43 9.18 -3.58
C ASN A 51 15.39 9.17 -2.45
N THR A 52 14.11 9.22 -2.80
CA THR A 52 13.00 9.13 -1.84
C THR A 52 12.07 7.98 -2.19
N TRP A 53 11.32 7.47 -1.23
CA TRP A 53 10.37 6.39 -1.46
C TRP A 53 9.18 6.54 -0.52
N SER A 54 8.08 5.88 -0.84
CA SER A 54 6.92 5.75 0.04
C SER A 54 6.15 4.48 -0.26
N GLN A 55 5.46 3.93 0.73
CA GLN A 55 4.52 2.84 0.50
C GLN A 55 3.45 3.27 -0.50
N LYS A 56 3.30 2.52 -1.60
CA LYS A 56 2.25 2.68 -2.61
C LYS A 56 1.06 1.78 -2.29
N TYR A 57 0.66 1.75 -1.01
CA TYR A 57 -0.36 0.85 -0.45
C TYR A 57 -1.70 0.89 -1.21
N ASN A 58 -2.06 2.03 -1.81
CA ASN A 58 -3.28 2.16 -2.62
C ASN A 58 -3.25 1.37 -3.93
N MET A 59 -2.11 0.85 -4.37
CA MET A 59 -2.03 -0.05 -5.53
C MET A 59 -2.74 -1.38 -5.29
N ILE A 60 -3.02 -1.74 -4.03
CA ILE A 60 -3.78 -2.96 -3.71
C ILE A 60 -5.11 -3.02 -4.46
N TRP A 61 -5.76 -1.88 -4.68
CA TRP A 61 -7.04 -1.80 -5.39
C TRP A 61 -6.91 -2.13 -6.87
N ASP A 62 -5.76 -1.84 -7.50
CA ASP A 62 -5.49 -2.23 -8.90
C ASP A 62 -5.42 -3.75 -9.02
N LYS A 63 -4.73 -4.39 -8.06
CA LYS A 63 -4.62 -5.85 -7.94
C LYS A 63 -5.96 -6.51 -7.61
N MET A 64 -6.67 -6.00 -6.61
CA MET A 64 -7.92 -6.58 -6.11
C MET A 64 -9.04 -6.53 -7.15
N TRP A 65 -9.16 -5.42 -7.89
CA TRP A 65 -10.18 -5.26 -8.92
C TRP A 65 -9.71 -5.69 -10.31
N ASN A 66 -8.48 -6.19 -10.45
CA ASN A 66 -7.89 -6.61 -11.71
C ASN A 66 -8.00 -5.54 -12.83
N LEU A 67 -7.78 -4.27 -12.47
CA LEU A 67 -7.92 -3.13 -13.40
C LEU A 67 -6.74 -3.01 -14.37
N ASN A 68 -5.61 -3.64 -14.02
CA ASN A 68 -4.37 -3.67 -14.81
C ASN A 68 -3.92 -2.27 -15.26
N LEU A 69 -3.96 -1.29 -14.34
CA LEU A 69 -3.46 0.06 -14.59
C LEU A 69 -1.92 0.09 -14.60
N PHE A 70 -1.28 -0.81 -13.86
CA PHE A 70 0.17 -0.87 -13.72
C PHE A 70 0.75 -2.21 -14.23
N PRO A 71 0.77 -2.44 -15.56
CA PRO A 71 1.16 -3.72 -16.15
C PRO A 71 2.66 -4.05 -16.06
N ASN A 72 3.52 -3.07 -15.77
CA ASN A 72 4.98 -3.18 -15.88
C ASN A 72 5.65 -3.70 -14.60
N ASN A 73 5.00 -4.63 -13.92
CA ASN A 73 5.49 -5.22 -12.67
C ASN A 73 5.81 -4.21 -11.55
N VAL A 74 5.05 -3.11 -11.50
CA VAL A 74 5.23 -2.01 -10.53
C VAL A 74 5.09 -2.52 -9.10
N ILE A 75 4.16 -3.45 -8.86
CA ILE A 75 3.91 -4.04 -7.54
C ILE A 75 5.14 -4.81 -7.06
N ASP A 76 5.66 -5.76 -7.84
CA ASP A 76 6.81 -6.56 -7.40
C ASP A 76 8.05 -5.69 -7.21
N LYS A 77 8.25 -4.67 -8.05
CA LYS A 77 9.34 -3.69 -7.88
C LYS A 77 9.27 -3.04 -6.50
N GLU A 78 8.12 -2.46 -6.15
CA GLU A 78 7.91 -1.81 -4.86
C GLU A 78 8.02 -2.81 -3.68
N ILE A 79 7.44 -4.02 -3.80
CA ILE A 79 7.51 -5.05 -2.76
C ILE A 79 8.96 -5.45 -2.48
N ASN A 80 9.74 -5.72 -3.53
CA ASN A 80 11.16 -6.06 -3.40
C ASN A 80 11.95 -4.93 -2.73
N TYR A 81 11.67 -3.68 -3.10
CA TYR A 81 12.31 -2.55 -2.46
C TYR A 81 11.94 -2.44 -0.98
N TYR A 82 10.67 -2.57 -0.62
CA TYR A 82 10.21 -2.44 0.77
C TYR A 82 10.76 -3.52 1.68
N LEU A 83 11.00 -4.74 1.18
CA LEU A 83 11.65 -5.79 1.96
C LEU A 83 13.04 -5.37 2.47
N THR A 84 13.73 -4.46 1.76
CA THR A 84 15.03 -3.92 2.18
C THR A 84 14.93 -2.81 3.25
N LYS A 85 13.71 -2.33 3.55
CA LYS A 85 13.45 -1.17 4.43
C LYS A 85 12.74 -1.55 5.73
N GLN A 86 12.61 -2.83 6.02
CA GLN A 86 11.97 -3.32 7.24
C GLN A 86 12.76 -2.93 8.49
N ASN A 87 12.05 -2.43 9.49
CA ASN A 87 12.55 -2.23 10.85
C ASN A 87 11.95 -3.29 11.80
N PRO A 88 12.45 -3.43 13.04
CA PRO A 88 12.03 -4.47 13.97
C PRO A 88 10.51 -4.55 14.24
N TYR A 89 9.81 -3.43 14.10
CA TYR A 89 8.37 -3.28 14.40
C TYR A 89 7.53 -2.87 13.19
N GLY A 90 8.08 -2.96 11.97
CA GLY A 90 7.33 -2.73 10.74
C GLY A 90 8.10 -2.02 9.63
N LEU A 91 7.40 -1.78 8.53
CA LEU A 91 7.88 -0.98 7.40
C LEU A 91 7.52 0.50 7.61
N PRO A 92 8.47 1.45 7.58
CA PRO A 92 8.18 2.88 7.61
C PRO A 92 7.23 3.33 6.49
N LEU A 93 6.52 4.45 6.67
CA LEU A 93 5.67 5.00 5.61
C LEU A 93 6.44 5.37 4.35
N ASP A 94 7.59 5.99 4.54
CA ASP A 94 8.39 6.61 3.52
C ASP A 94 9.78 6.97 4.07
N SER A 95 10.64 7.53 3.23
CA SER A 95 12.02 7.87 3.57
C SER A 95 12.19 9.03 4.57
N ARG A 96 11.11 9.67 5.06
CA ARG A 96 11.24 10.88 5.90
C ARG A 96 11.33 10.59 7.39
N LYS A 97 10.69 9.51 7.85
CA LYS A 97 10.54 9.16 9.26
C LYS A 97 10.33 7.67 9.45
N GLU A 98 10.76 7.19 10.61
CA GLU A 98 10.74 5.78 11.02
C GLU A 98 9.36 5.34 11.55
N TYR A 99 8.33 6.18 11.51
CA TYR A 99 6.98 5.78 11.89
C TYR A 99 6.19 5.19 10.71
N THR A 100 5.13 4.43 11.03
CA THR A 100 4.28 3.78 10.03
C THR A 100 2.79 3.93 10.30
N LYS A 101 1.99 3.45 9.35
CA LYS A 101 0.57 3.15 9.52
C LYS A 101 0.39 1.64 9.37
N SER A 102 0.01 0.96 10.44
CA SER A 102 -0.02 -0.52 10.43
C SER A 102 -1.02 -1.10 9.43
N ASP A 103 -2.16 -0.44 9.22
CA ASP A 103 -3.14 -0.81 8.20
C ASP A 103 -2.56 -0.71 6.77
N TRP A 104 -1.69 0.26 6.52
CA TRP A 104 -1.03 0.40 5.22
C TRP A 104 0.05 -0.67 5.01
N ILE A 105 0.75 -1.09 6.07
CA ILE A 105 1.62 -2.29 6.01
C ILE A 105 0.80 -3.51 5.58
N MET A 106 -0.38 -3.70 6.16
CA MET A 106 -1.25 -4.85 5.82
C MET A 106 -1.71 -4.81 4.35
N TRP A 107 -2.02 -3.63 3.82
CA TRP A 107 -2.39 -3.47 2.41
C TRP A 107 -1.20 -3.72 1.49
N THR A 108 -0.03 -3.20 1.84
CA THR A 108 1.23 -3.46 1.14
C THR A 108 1.56 -4.96 1.14
N ALA A 109 1.49 -5.61 2.30
CA ALA A 109 1.76 -7.03 2.45
C ALA A 109 0.85 -7.87 1.54
N ALA A 110 -0.45 -7.56 1.49
CA ALA A 110 -1.43 -8.27 0.66
C ALA A 110 -1.17 -8.17 -0.86
N MET A 111 -0.32 -7.24 -1.28
CA MET A 111 0.15 -7.18 -2.66
C MET A 111 1.25 -8.20 -2.98
N SER A 112 1.81 -8.91 -1.99
CA SER A 112 2.81 -9.97 -2.21
C SER A 112 2.32 -11.09 -3.13
N SER A 113 3.24 -11.74 -3.83
CA SER A 113 3.00 -12.89 -4.72
C SER A 113 2.62 -14.15 -3.96
N ASP A 114 3.13 -14.31 -2.74
CA ASP A 114 3.08 -15.54 -1.97
C ASP A 114 3.02 -15.26 -0.47
N LEU A 115 2.71 -16.31 0.30
CA LEU A 115 2.55 -16.23 1.75
C LEU A 115 3.86 -15.97 2.50
N GLU A 116 5.01 -16.43 1.98
CA GLU A 116 6.30 -16.23 2.64
C GLU A 116 6.70 -14.76 2.58
N THR A 117 6.56 -14.13 1.41
CA THR A 117 6.79 -12.70 1.19
C THR A 117 5.80 -11.87 2.02
N PHE A 118 4.52 -12.25 2.04
CA PHE A 118 3.52 -11.62 2.91
C PHE A 118 3.97 -11.62 4.39
N LYS A 119 4.39 -12.77 4.92
CA LYS A 119 4.81 -12.92 6.31
C LYS A 119 6.00 -12.04 6.68
N LYS A 120 6.94 -11.78 5.76
CA LYS A 120 8.06 -10.84 6.00
C LYS A 120 7.60 -9.43 6.39
N PHE A 121 6.41 -8.99 5.96
CA PHE A 121 5.82 -7.72 6.39
C PHE A 121 5.02 -7.84 7.69
N ILE A 122 4.38 -8.98 7.93
CA ILE A 122 3.49 -9.17 9.07
C ILE A 122 4.25 -9.54 10.34
N ASP A 123 5.34 -10.29 10.25
CA ASP A 123 6.10 -10.72 11.43
C ASP A 123 6.60 -9.53 12.27
N PRO A 124 7.17 -8.44 11.68
CA PRO A 124 7.51 -7.24 12.44
C PRO A 124 6.29 -6.52 13.05
N LEU A 125 5.16 -6.50 12.35
CA LEU A 125 3.92 -5.91 12.87
C LEU A 125 3.34 -6.74 14.02
N TYR A 126 3.37 -8.07 13.92
CA TYR A 126 2.98 -8.96 15.00
C TYR A 126 3.87 -8.74 16.23
N LYS A 127 5.19 -8.63 16.01
CA LYS A 127 6.15 -8.32 17.07
C LYS A 127 5.80 -7.00 17.77
N TYR A 128 5.48 -5.94 17.02
CA TYR A 128 5.01 -4.67 17.57
C TYR A 128 3.82 -4.85 18.51
N ILE A 129 2.79 -5.56 18.06
CA ILE A 129 1.55 -5.75 18.83
C ILE A 129 1.83 -6.54 20.11
N ASN A 130 2.74 -7.52 20.03
CA ASN A 130 3.08 -8.39 21.15
C ASN A 130 4.00 -7.72 22.18
N GLU A 131 4.87 -6.81 21.76
CA GLU A 131 5.95 -6.26 22.62
C GLU A 131 5.77 -4.78 22.98
N THR A 132 4.83 -4.05 22.37
CA THR A 132 4.68 -2.61 22.64
C THR A 132 4.38 -2.34 24.11
N THR A 133 5.12 -1.39 24.69
CA THR A 133 4.94 -0.92 26.07
C THR A 133 3.90 0.20 26.17
N SER A 134 3.37 0.64 25.04
CA SER A 134 2.40 1.73 24.96
C SER A 134 1.08 1.32 25.60
N ARG A 135 0.65 2.02 26.65
CA ARG A 135 -0.57 1.70 27.41
C ARG A 135 -1.84 2.30 26.76
N VAL A 136 -2.02 2.05 25.47
CA VAL A 136 -3.20 2.44 24.68
C VAL A 136 -3.74 1.21 23.93
N PRO A 137 -5.02 1.19 23.52
CA PRO A 137 -5.48 0.23 22.53
C PRO A 137 -4.56 0.27 21.30
N ILE A 138 -4.34 -0.89 20.65
CA ILE A 138 -3.42 -1.03 19.52
C ILE A 138 -3.47 0.21 18.61
N SER A 139 -2.33 0.88 18.50
CA SER A 139 -2.21 2.06 17.67
C SER A 139 -2.00 1.64 16.24
N ASP A 140 -2.65 2.36 15.34
CA ASP A 140 -2.42 2.25 13.93
C ASP A 140 -1.35 3.24 13.43
N TRP A 141 -0.71 4.02 14.32
CA TRP A 141 0.44 4.87 14.04
C TRP A 141 1.50 4.78 15.14
N HIS A 142 2.64 4.15 14.81
CA HIS A 142 3.73 3.83 15.73
C HIS A 142 5.09 3.95 15.06
N HIS A 143 6.13 4.07 15.88
CA HIS A 143 7.54 3.99 15.49
C HIS A 143 7.92 2.55 15.14
N THR A 144 8.49 2.33 13.96
CA THR A 144 8.86 0.97 13.48
C THR A 144 10.21 0.49 14.01
N ASP A 145 11.02 1.39 14.53
CA ASP A 145 12.31 1.13 15.17
C ASP A 145 12.18 0.82 16.67
N SER A 146 11.26 1.49 17.37
CA SER A 146 11.06 1.32 18.83
C SER A 146 9.75 0.65 19.24
N GLY A 147 8.73 0.64 18.38
CA GLY A 147 7.38 0.19 18.75
C GLY A 147 6.61 1.18 19.62
N GLU A 148 7.14 2.40 19.79
CA GLU A 148 6.50 3.44 20.57
C GLU A 148 5.31 4.06 19.82
N TRP A 149 4.26 4.36 20.57
CA TRP A 149 3.09 5.06 20.08
C TRP A 149 3.43 6.48 19.63
N VAL A 150 2.98 6.85 18.41
CA VAL A 150 3.08 8.24 17.92
C VAL A 150 1.78 8.98 18.14
N GLY A 151 0.68 8.40 17.67
CA GLY A 151 -0.64 9.04 17.64
C GLY A 151 -1.69 8.04 17.18
N PHE A 152 -2.96 8.45 17.20
CA PHE A 152 -4.11 7.59 16.90
C PHE A 152 -4.26 6.37 17.84
N LYS A 153 -5.51 5.97 18.08
CA LYS A 153 -5.88 4.79 18.87
C LYS A 153 -7.35 4.51 18.65
N ALA A 154 -7.75 3.24 18.74
CA ALA A 154 -9.15 2.81 18.65
C ALA A 154 -9.86 3.34 17.38
N ARG A 155 -9.16 3.37 16.24
CA ARG A 155 -9.73 3.80 14.96
C ARG A 155 -10.23 2.60 14.16
N SER A 156 -11.32 2.78 13.43
CA SER A 156 -11.90 1.74 12.57
C SER A 156 -10.98 1.27 11.45
N VAL A 157 -9.93 2.04 11.12
CA VAL A 157 -8.93 1.68 10.10
C VAL A 157 -8.18 0.38 10.41
N ILE A 158 -8.20 -0.10 11.66
CA ILE A 158 -7.68 -1.44 12.03
C ILE A 158 -8.38 -2.55 11.23
N GLY A 159 -9.60 -2.32 10.73
CA GLY A 159 -10.26 -3.24 9.79
C GLY A 159 -9.42 -3.54 8.54
N GLY A 160 -8.51 -2.63 8.15
CA GLY A 160 -7.54 -2.84 7.07
C GLY A 160 -6.62 -4.05 7.26
N TYR A 161 -6.51 -4.61 8.47
CA TYR A 161 -5.75 -5.84 8.73
C TYR A 161 -6.36 -7.06 8.03
N TRP A 162 -7.64 -6.99 7.68
CA TRP A 162 -8.34 -8.06 6.98
C TRP A 162 -8.15 -8.01 5.45
N MET A 163 -7.28 -7.13 4.92
CA MET A 163 -7.07 -6.98 3.48
C MET A 163 -6.69 -8.30 2.80
N GLN A 164 -5.80 -9.10 3.40
CA GLN A 164 -5.44 -10.41 2.83
C GLN A 164 -6.65 -11.35 2.74
N VAL A 165 -7.50 -11.38 3.77
CA VAL A 165 -8.72 -12.20 3.77
C VAL A 165 -9.70 -11.72 2.70
N LEU A 166 -9.80 -10.40 2.48
CA LEU A 166 -10.61 -9.85 1.40
C LEU A 166 -10.07 -10.28 0.03
N MET A 167 -8.75 -10.15 -0.18
CA MET A 167 -8.06 -10.55 -1.41
C MET A 167 -8.27 -12.03 -1.75
N ASP A 168 -8.19 -12.90 -0.74
CA ASP A 168 -8.35 -14.35 -0.93
C ASP A 168 -9.80 -14.75 -1.26
N LYS A 169 -10.80 -13.95 -0.87
CA LYS A 169 -12.21 -14.16 -1.26
C LYS A 169 -12.54 -13.68 -2.67
N THR A 170 -11.72 -12.80 -3.23
CA THR A 170 -11.92 -12.22 -4.57
C THR A 170 -11.18 -12.97 -5.67
N ARG A 171 -10.44 -14.04 -5.33
CA ARG A 171 -9.80 -14.97 -6.26
C ARG A 171 -10.73 -16.14 -6.57
#